data_AF-A0A448KAF1-F1
#
_entry.id   AF-A0A448KAF1-F1
#
_cell.length_a   1.000
_cell.length_b   1.000
_cell.length_c   1.000
_cell.angle_alpha   90.00
_cell.angle_beta   90.00
_cell.angle_gamma   90.00
#
_symmetry.space_group_name_H-M   'P 1'
#
loop_
_entity.id
_entity.type
_entity.pdbx_description
1 polymer ?
#
loop_
_entity_poly.entity_id
_entity_poly.type
_entity_poly.pdbx_seq_one_letter_code
_entity_poly.pdbx_strand_id
1 'polypeptide(L)'
;MKLISFFSKFDDCFTGREPVWRAGLIAGVLICLSISSCAAVSPNSTASNSSPTPLEGNNLCDVVSSETVMNALKFPVHRYGYAHWGNSGSSDRWLCNLTSLNDRGLDEGRISIEYTANDTWKTIAGRVWSPLNTSAPGDETLKVESVALPGHEGQGWIIGRAEKAEDYGTFVWHYPSGYYLVIWVAYGDIPAPASTSQGLQDLAVTIVDKIPPIAAGPDIPYTVYPENKTTAAVDN
;
A
#
# COMPACT_ATOMS: atom_id res chain seq x y z
N MET A 1 -6.31 -29.39 36.52
CA MET A 1 -6.59 -30.71 35.95
C MET A 1 -7.97 -31.15 36.41
N LYS A 2 -8.75 -31.74 35.49
CA LYS A 2 -10.09 -32.38 35.61
C LYS A 2 -11.36 -31.53 35.43
N LEU A 3 -11.93 -31.74 34.23
CA LEU A 3 -13.34 -31.69 33.85
C LEU A 3 -14.25 -32.39 34.85
N ILE A 4 -15.52 -31.95 34.92
CA ILE A 4 -16.68 -32.85 34.94
C ILE A 4 -17.78 -32.27 34.05
N SER A 5 -18.14 -33.03 33.01
CA SER A 5 -19.38 -32.96 32.24
C SER A 5 -20.46 -33.82 32.90
N PHE A 6 -21.74 -33.46 32.82
CA PHE A 6 -22.82 -34.46 32.77
C PHE A 6 -24.03 -33.96 31.95
N PHE A 7 -24.60 -34.92 31.23
CA PHE A 7 -25.64 -34.87 30.20
C PHE A 7 -27.06 -35.12 30.76
N SER A 8 -28.08 -34.99 29.87
CA SER A 8 -29.47 -35.53 29.91
C SER A 8 -30.54 -34.58 30.47
N LYS A 9 -31.59 -34.09 29.75
CA LYS A 9 -32.61 -34.64 28.81
C LYS A 9 -33.88 -35.17 29.51
N PHE A 10 -35.04 -34.92 28.85
CA PHE A 10 -36.47 -35.27 29.10
C PHE A 10 -37.30 -34.15 29.75
N ASP A 11 -38.17 -33.47 28.99
CA ASP A 11 -39.55 -33.81 28.55
C ASP A 11 -40.57 -33.76 29.70
N ASP A 12 -41.56 -32.85 29.64
CA ASP A 12 -42.97 -33.26 29.45
C ASP A 12 -43.99 -32.11 29.48
N CYS A 13 -44.90 -32.20 28.50
CA CYS A 13 -46.36 -32.04 28.53
C CYS A 13 -47.04 -30.99 29.45
N PHE A 14 -47.74 -30.05 28.82
CA PHE A 14 -48.89 -29.35 29.43
C PHE A 14 -50.22 -29.75 28.76
N THR A 15 -50.97 -30.57 29.50
CA THR A 15 -52.44 -30.58 29.71
C THR A 15 -53.40 -30.48 28.52
N GLY A 16 -54.23 -31.52 28.37
CA GLY A 16 -55.38 -31.55 27.47
C GLY A 16 -56.71 -31.03 28.05
N ARG A 17 -57.73 -30.98 27.19
CA ARG A 17 -59.15 -31.28 27.48
C ARG A 17 -59.98 -31.32 26.18
N GLU A 18 -60.66 -32.44 25.93
CA GLU A 18 -61.77 -32.68 24.97
C GLU A 18 -63.11 -32.24 25.61
N PRO A 19 -64.24 -31.93 24.89
CA PRO A 19 -64.95 -32.92 24.05
C PRO A 19 -65.73 -32.44 22.78
N VAL A 20 -65.70 -33.31 21.76
CA VAL A 20 -66.78 -33.82 20.86
C VAL A 20 -68.02 -32.94 20.55
N TRP A 21 -68.32 -32.69 19.25
CA TRP A 21 -69.51 -33.13 18.47
C TRP A 21 -69.70 -32.34 17.13
N ARG A 22 -69.74 -33.11 16.03
CA ARG A 22 -70.50 -32.94 14.75
C ARG A 22 -70.09 -31.93 13.66
N ALA A 23 -69.86 -32.55 12.50
CA ALA A 23 -70.40 -32.26 11.16
C ALA A 23 -69.83 -31.09 10.35
N GLY A 24 -69.34 -31.42 9.15
CA GLY A 24 -69.09 -30.45 8.08
C GLY A 24 -68.05 -30.94 7.08
N LEU A 25 -68.42 -31.86 6.18
CA LEU A 25 -67.69 -32.11 4.94
C LEU A 25 -67.75 -30.85 4.07
N ILE A 26 -66.60 -30.22 3.80
CA ILE A 26 -66.46 -29.25 2.70
C ILE A 26 -65.27 -29.69 1.85
N ALA A 27 -65.61 -30.07 0.63
CA ALA A 27 -64.67 -30.28 -0.46
C ALA A 27 -64.08 -28.94 -0.92
N GLY A 28 -62.78 -28.92 -1.17
CA GLY A 28 -62.07 -27.80 -1.77
C GLY A 28 -60.91 -28.32 -2.62
N VAL A 29 -61.22 -28.68 -3.87
CA VAL A 29 -60.22 -28.81 -4.93
C VAL A 29 -59.88 -27.39 -5.37
N LEU A 30 -58.58 -27.01 -5.37
CA LEU A 30 -58.08 -26.04 -6.35
C LEU A 30 -56.55 -26.13 -6.51
N ILE A 31 -56.22 -26.32 -7.78
CA ILE A 31 -54.93 -26.57 -8.42
C ILE A 31 -54.09 -25.28 -8.41
N CYS A 32 -52.82 -25.36 -7.98
CA CYS A 32 -51.83 -24.30 -8.22
C CYS A 32 -50.48 -24.89 -8.65
N LEU A 33 -50.26 -24.83 -9.97
CA LEU A 33 -49.04 -24.37 -10.66
C LEU A 33 -47.72 -25.12 -10.40
N SER A 34 -47.49 -26.14 -11.22
CA SER A 34 -46.15 -26.57 -11.64
C SER A 34 -45.53 -25.53 -12.58
N ILE A 35 -44.63 -24.69 -12.08
CA ILE A 35 -43.65 -23.94 -12.90
C ILE A 35 -42.29 -24.57 -12.65
N SER A 36 -41.94 -25.53 -13.51
CA SER A 36 -40.62 -26.16 -13.52
C SER A 36 -39.60 -25.27 -14.22
N SER A 37 -38.41 -25.29 -13.64
CA SER A 37 -37.11 -24.94 -14.22
C SER A 37 -36.81 -23.47 -14.43
N CYS A 38 -36.22 -22.89 -13.38
CA CYS A 38 -35.14 -21.91 -13.50
C CYS A 38 -34.08 -22.46 -14.47
N ALA A 39 -34.07 -22.00 -15.71
CA ALA A 39 -32.84 -21.98 -16.50
C ALA A 39 -31.99 -20.83 -15.94
N ALA A 40 -31.32 -21.08 -14.81
CA ALA A 40 -30.17 -20.28 -14.43
C ALA A 40 -29.11 -20.56 -15.50
N VAL A 41 -29.05 -19.68 -16.51
CA VAL A 41 -27.84 -19.53 -17.32
C VAL A 41 -26.77 -19.14 -16.32
N SER A 42 -25.94 -20.10 -15.92
CA SER A 42 -24.71 -19.82 -15.20
C SER A 42 -23.87 -18.94 -16.12
N PRO A 43 -23.61 -17.66 -15.79
CA PRO A 43 -22.43 -17.03 -16.32
C PRO A 43 -21.30 -17.79 -15.62
N ASN A 44 -20.66 -18.70 -16.36
CA ASN A 44 -19.36 -19.21 -15.98
C ASN A 44 -18.35 -18.06 -16.15
N SER A 45 -18.53 -17.01 -15.34
CA SER A 45 -17.53 -15.98 -15.12
C SER A 45 -16.55 -16.60 -14.16
N THR A 46 -15.67 -17.44 -14.70
CA THR A 46 -14.36 -17.63 -14.10
C THR A 46 -13.75 -16.24 -14.05
N ALA A 47 -13.90 -15.56 -12.91
CA ALA A 47 -13.12 -14.38 -12.62
C ALA A 47 -11.66 -14.82 -12.79
N SER A 48 -11.01 -14.33 -13.83
CA SER A 48 -9.60 -14.52 -14.02
C SER A 48 -8.90 -13.85 -12.83
N ASN A 49 -8.62 -14.63 -11.79
CA ASN A 49 -7.66 -14.31 -10.74
C ASN A 49 -6.25 -14.34 -11.36
N SER A 50 -6.01 -13.51 -12.36
CA SER A 50 -4.65 -13.20 -12.76
C SER A 50 -4.08 -12.30 -11.67
N SER A 51 -3.09 -12.80 -10.94
CA SER A 51 -2.31 -11.97 -10.02
C SER A 51 -1.79 -10.74 -10.79
N PRO A 52 -1.77 -9.54 -10.18
CA PRO A 52 -1.25 -8.35 -10.82
C PRO A 52 0.14 -8.59 -11.40
N THR A 53 0.39 -8.12 -12.62
CA THR A 53 1.72 -8.20 -13.22
C THR A 53 2.50 -6.94 -12.90
N PRO A 54 3.77 -7.02 -12.46
CA PRO A 54 4.63 -5.86 -12.31
C PRO A 54 4.75 -5.07 -13.62
N LEU A 55 4.89 -3.76 -13.51
CA LEU A 55 5.06 -2.87 -14.65
C LEU A 55 6.42 -3.08 -15.30
N GLU A 56 6.42 -3.26 -16.61
CA GLU A 56 7.60 -3.16 -17.44
C GLU A 56 7.66 -1.74 -18.01
N GLY A 57 8.60 -0.92 -17.54
CA GLY A 57 8.64 0.48 -17.93
C GLY A 57 9.91 1.19 -17.48
N ASN A 58 10.43 2.05 -18.36
CA ASN A 58 11.70 2.74 -18.17
C ASN A 58 11.54 4.18 -17.64
N ASN A 59 10.32 4.59 -17.28
CA ASN A 59 10.01 5.99 -17.00
C ASN A 59 8.89 6.18 -15.96
N LEU A 60 9.05 5.57 -14.79
CA LEU A 60 8.18 5.78 -13.63
C LEU A 60 8.43 7.20 -13.08
N CYS A 61 7.37 8.01 -13.06
CA CYS A 61 7.43 9.42 -12.63
C CYS A 61 8.53 10.24 -13.33
N ASP A 62 8.89 9.94 -14.58
CA ASP A 62 9.98 10.61 -15.30
C ASP A 62 11.40 10.49 -14.69
N VAL A 63 11.60 9.64 -13.67
CA VAL A 63 12.85 9.61 -12.89
C VAL A 63 13.56 8.26 -12.88
N VAL A 64 12.82 7.15 -12.85
CA VAL A 64 13.38 5.80 -12.60
C VAL A 64 12.66 4.73 -13.43
N SER A 65 13.30 3.58 -13.65
CA SER A 65 12.68 2.41 -14.27
C SER A 65 12.21 1.38 -13.24
N SER A 66 11.25 0.52 -13.61
CA SER A 66 10.88 -0.64 -12.79
C SER A 66 12.07 -1.58 -12.55
N GLU A 67 12.93 -1.75 -13.55
CA GLU A 67 14.13 -2.60 -13.45
C GLU A 67 15.13 -2.05 -12.44
N THR A 68 15.38 -0.74 -12.45
CA THR A 68 16.26 -0.08 -11.47
C THR A 68 15.76 -0.29 -10.05
N VAL A 69 14.45 -0.12 -9.83
CA VAL A 69 13.81 -0.33 -8.51
C VAL A 69 13.88 -1.79 -8.09
N MET A 70 13.58 -2.71 -9.00
CA MET A 70 13.70 -4.15 -8.75
C MET A 70 15.14 -4.57 -8.44
N ASN A 71 16.12 -4.05 -9.17
CA ASN A 71 17.52 -4.41 -8.97
C ASN A 71 18.06 -3.89 -7.64
N ALA A 72 17.77 -2.62 -7.31
CA ALA A 72 18.26 -1.97 -6.10
C ALA A 72 17.55 -2.47 -4.83
N LEU A 73 16.21 -2.56 -4.86
CA LEU A 73 15.39 -2.78 -3.66
C LEU A 73 14.61 -4.09 -3.68
N LYS A 74 14.71 -4.92 -4.72
CA LYS A 74 13.91 -6.15 -4.88
C LYS A 74 12.40 -5.89 -4.74
N PHE A 75 11.98 -4.71 -5.20
CA PHE A 75 10.63 -4.21 -5.03
C PHE A 75 9.86 -4.25 -6.36
N PRO A 76 8.87 -5.13 -6.53
CA PRO A 76 8.04 -5.16 -7.74
C PRO A 76 7.07 -3.98 -7.77
N VAL A 77 7.21 -3.12 -8.78
CA VAL A 77 6.31 -1.98 -8.97
C VAL A 77 5.13 -2.42 -9.82
N HIS A 78 3.91 -2.27 -9.31
CA HIS A 78 2.67 -2.61 -10.04
C HIS A 78 1.89 -1.37 -10.46
N ARG A 79 2.06 -0.27 -9.71
CA ARG A 79 1.49 1.04 -10.03
C ARG A 79 2.36 2.13 -9.47
N TYR A 80 2.28 3.33 -10.04
CA TYR A 80 2.91 4.51 -9.48
C TYR A 80 1.96 5.71 -9.49
N GLY A 81 2.12 6.60 -8.51
CA GLY A 81 1.43 7.87 -8.44
C GLY A 81 2.42 9.01 -8.49
N TYR A 82 2.09 10.09 -9.18
CA TYR A 82 2.98 11.21 -9.44
C TYR A 82 2.26 12.55 -9.23
N ALA A 83 2.90 13.47 -8.51
CA ALA A 83 2.44 14.85 -8.32
C ALA A 83 3.61 15.82 -8.25
N HIS A 84 3.31 17.07 -8.61
CA HIS A 84 4.18 18.21 -8.39
C HIS A 84 3.34 19.41 -7.93
N TRP A 85 3.74 20.03 -6.82
CA TRP A 85 3.11 21.24 -6.26
C TRP A 85 4.17 22.33 -6.12
N GLY A 86 4.27 23.21 -7.11
CA GLY A 86 5.16 24.37 -7.12
C GLY A 86 4.60 25.53 -6.32
N ASN A 87 4.60 25.40 -5.00
CA ASN A 87 4.30 26.51 -4.08
C ASN A 87 5.59 27.14 -3.54
N SER A 88 5.55 28.37 -3.03
CA SER A 88 6.71 28.92 -2.30
C SER A 88 6.87 28.28 -0.93
N GLY A 89 8.09 27.94 -0.53
CA GLY A 89 8.43 27.49 0.82
C GLY A 89 8.19 25.99 1.05
N SER A 90 7.84 25.60 2.28
CA SER A 90 7.75 24.18 2.69
C SER A 90 6.63 23.36 2.02
N SER A 91 5.77 24.03 1.25
CA SER A 91 4.74 23.37 0.44
C SER A 91 5.23 22.97 -0.95
N ASP A 92 6.42 23.42 -1.36
CA ASP A 92 7.05 22.98 -2.60
C ASP A 92 7.44 21.51 -2.50
N ARG A 93 6.87 20.70 -3.39
CA ARG A 93 7.04 19.25 -3.34
C ARG A 93 6.78 18.60 -4.69
N TRP A 94 7.76 17.83 -5.12
CA TRP A 94 7.61 16.79 -6.12
C TRP A 94 7.51 15.43 -5.40
N LEU A 95 6.58 14.57 -5.84
CA LEU A 95 6.28 13.29 -5.19
C LEU A 95 6.06 12.19 -6.22
N CYS A 96 6.78 11.09 -6.05
CA CYS A 96 6.54 9.83 -6.74
C CYS A 96 6.31 8.70 -5.74
N ASN A 97 5.16 8.05 -5.83
CA ASN A 97 4.84 6.87 -5.04
C ASN A 97 4.87 5.65 -5.93
N LEU A 98 5.71 4.66 -5.62
CA LEU A 98 5.69 3.35 -6.27
C LEU A 98 4.98 2.37 -5.33
N THR A 99 4.05 1.58 -5.85
CA THR A 99 3.26 0.64 -5.05
C THR A 99 3.40 -0.77 -5.59
N SER A 100 3.64 -1.72 -4.68
CA SER A 100 3.51 -3.14 -4.94
C SER A 100 2.13 -3.62 -4.50
N LEU A 101 1.58 -4.60 -5.22
CA LEU A 101 0.29 -5.21 -4.91
C LEU A 101 0.50 -6.69 -4.63
N ASN A 102 -0.30 -7.24 -3.72
CA ASN A 102 -0.39 -8.68 -3.51
C ASN A 102 -1.27 -9.35 -4.58
N ASP A 103 -1.41 -10.68 -4.51
CA ASP A 103 -2.20 -11.49 -5.45
C ASP A 103 -3.69 -11.09 -5.54
N ARG A 104 -4.20 -10.31 -4.58
CA ARG A 104 -5.57 -9.79 -4.57
C ARG A 104 -5.68 -8.38 -5.15
N GLY A 105 -4.59 -7.80 -5.65
CA GLY A 105 -4.56 -6.43 -6.14
C GLY A 105 -4.59 -5.37 -5.02
N LEU A 106 -4.32 -5.75 -3.77
CA LEU A 106 -4.27 -4.82 -2.64
C LEU A 106 -2.83 -4.37 -2.38
N ASP A 107 -2.66 -3.14 -1.92
CA ASP A 107 -1.38 -2.56 -1.53
C ASP A 107 -0.64 -3.48 -0.54
N GLU A 108 0.57 -3.87 -0.92
CA GLU A 108 1.43 -4.74 -0.13
C GLU A 108 2.68 -4.01 0.33
N GLY A 109 3.22 -3.11 -0.51
CA GLY A 109 4.39 -2.32 -0.20
C GLY A 109 4.37 -0.97 -0.90
N ARG A 110 5.22 -0.04 -0.45
CA ARG A 110 5.35 1.29 -1.04
C ARG A 110 6.77 1.84 -0.96
N ILE A 111 7.19 2.50 -2.03
CA ILE A 111 8.33 3.43 -2.05
C ILE A 111 7.78 4.85 -2.28
N SER A 112 8.21 5.82 -1.48
CA SER A 112 7.96 7.26 -1.68
C SER A 112 9.27 7.92 -2.04
N ILE A 113 9.33 8.64 -3.15
CA ILE A 113 10.46 9.48 -3.57
C ILE A 113 9.95 10.91 -3.57
N GLU A 114 10.56 11.76 -2.75
CA GLU A 114 10.11 13.14 -2.53
C GLU A 114 11.26 14.09 -2.78
N TYR A 115 10.99 15.20 -3.46
CA TYR A 115 11.87 16.37 -3.50
C TYR A 115 11.12 17.53 -2.86
N THR A 116 11.65 18.07 -1.76
CA THR A 116 10.89 19.04 -0.96
C THR A 116 11.79 19.99 -0.20
N ALA A 117 11.32 21.22 0.01
CA ALA A 117 11.93 22.17 0.94
C ALA A 117 11.53 21.91 2.40
N ASN A 118 10.63 20.95 2.66
CA ASN A 118 10.23 20.59 4.01
C ASN A 118 11.38 19.84 4.71
N ASP A 119 11.76 20.33 5.89
CA ASP A 119 12.82 19.78 6.73
C ASP A 119 12.33 18.66 7.67
N THR A 120 11.03 18.34 7.62
CA THR A 120 10.39 17.38 8.52
C THR A 120 9.78 16.21 7.75
N TRP A 121 10.14 14.98 8.12
CA TRP A 121 9.69 13.77 7.41
C TRP A 121 9.23 12.68 8.38
N LYS A 122 8.40 11.75 7.88
CA LYS A 122 8.00 10.55 8.61
C LYS A 122 8.80 9.37 8.08
N THR A 123 9.50 8.66 8.95
CA THR A 123 10.25 7.44 8.64
C THR A 123 9.62 6.24 9.33
N ILE A 124 10.14 5.04 9.08
CA ILE A 124 9.76 3.82 9.80
C ILE A 124 10.19 3.82 11.28
N ALA A 125 11.12 4.72 11.63
CA ALA A 125 11.70 4.83 12.96
C ALA A 125 11.11 5.99 13.76
N GLY A 126 10.35 6.89 13.11
CA GLY A 126 9.67 7.99 13.79
C GLY A 126 9.54 9.23 12.92
N ARG A 127 9.23 10.37 13.54
CA ARG A 127 9.33 11.67 12.86
C ARG A 127 10.77 12.17 12.98
N VAL A 128 11.32 12.67 11.89
CA VAL A 128 12.71 13.13 11.78
C VAL A 128 12.70 14.57 11.26
N TRP A 129 13.66 15.38 11.73
CA TRP A 129 13.81 16.78 11.37
C TRP A 129 15.26 17.07 10.96
N SER A 130 15.45 17.91 9.97
CA SER A 130 16.74 18.51 9.64
C SER A 130 16.94 19.80 10.44
N PRO A 131 18.17 20.09 10.93
CA PRO A 131 19.35 19.23 10.89
C PRO A 131 19.15 17.99 11.77
N LEU A 132 19.66 16.83 11.33
CA LEU A 132 19.35 15.52 11.95
C LEU A 132 19.72 15.40 13.43
N ASN A 133 20.58 16.27 13.96
CA ASN A 133 20.86 16.38 15.39
C ASN A 133 19.68 16.93 16.21
N THR A 134 18.64 17.44 15.56
CA THR A 134 17.38 17.92 16.16
C THR A 134 16.25 16.90 16.05
N SER A 135 16.46 15.78 15.34
CA SER A 135 15.57 14.61 15.42
C SER A 135 15.42 14.22 16.89
N ALA A 136 14.19 14.19 17.41
CA ALA A 136 13.83 13.97 18.82
C ALA A 136 15.01 13.61 19.75
N PRO A 137 15.52 14.57 20.56
CA PRO A 137 16.59 14.32 21.52
C PRO A 137 16.20 13.16 22.44
N GLY A 138 16.98 12.07 22.42
CA GLY A 138 16.76 10.91 23.30
C GLY A 138 15.97 9.75 22.69
N ASP A 139 15.69 9.75 21.39
CA ASP A 139 15.12 8.56 20.74
C ASP A 139 16.25 7.54 20.42
N GLU A 140 16.60 6.71 21.43
CA GLU A 140 17.53 5.57 21.29
C GLU A 140 17.11 4.58 20.20
N THR A 141 15.94 4.77 19.57
CA THR A 141 15.39 3.93 18.51
C THR A 141 15.86 4.33 17.11
N LEU A 142 16.55 5.46 16.91
CA LEU A 142 17.05 5.88 15.59
C LEU A 142 18.48 5.44 15.35
N LYS A 143 18.72 4.78 14.21
CA LYS A 143 20.06 4.54 13.66
C LYS A 143 20.26 5.43 12.45
N VAL A 144 21.26 6.29 12.50
CA VAL A 144 21.57 7.25 11.42
C VAL A 144 23.02 7.05 10.98
N GLU A 145 23.22 6.83 9.69
CA GLU A 145 24.53 6.69 9.08
C GLU A 145 24.70 7.77 8.01
N SER A 146 25.84 8.47 8.03
CA SER A 146 26.16 9.44 6.99
C SER A 146 26.52 8.72 5.70
N VAL A 147 26.06 9.27 4.59
CA VAL A 147 26.31 8.76 3.24
C VAL A 147 26.92 9.87 2.40
N ALA A 148 27.96 9.51 1.64
CA ALA A 148 28.50 10.33 0.58
C ALA A 148 28.13 9.70 -0.76
N LEU A 149 27.70 10.52 -1.72
CA LEU A 149 27.53 10.11 -3.12
C LEU A 149 28.68 10.73 -3.92
N PRO A 150 29.73 9.97 -4.29
CA PRO A 150 30.89 10.52 -4.99
C PRO A 150 30.49 11.20 -6.30
N GLY A 151 30.96 12.44 -6.50
CA GLY A 151 30.65 13.22 -7.70
C GLY A 151 29.35 14.04 -7.62
N HIS A 152 28.60 13.98 -6.51
CA HIS A 152 27.37 14.74 -6.30
C HIS A 152 27.52 15.72 -5.13
N GLU A 153 26.99 16.94 -5.30
CA GLU A 153 27.00 17.95 -4.24
C GLU A 153 25.85 17.72 -3.25
N GLY A 154 26.17 17.79 -1.96
CA GLY A 154 25.20 17.64 -0.88
C GLY A 154 25.70 16.75 0.25
N GLN A 155 24.79 16.38 1.14
CA GLN A 155 25.06 15.51 2.28
C GLN A 155 23.93 14.51 2.45
N GLY A 156 24.28 13.25 2.66
CA GLY A 156 23.33 12.15 2.71
C GLY A 156 23.28 11.46 4.05
N TRP A 157 22.14 10.83 4.34
CA TRP A 157 21.96 9.94 5.48
C TRP A 157 21.07 8.77 5.14
N ILE A 158 21.38 7.62 5.73
CA ILE A 158 20.51 6.45 5.79
C ILE A 158 19.99 6.35 7.22
N ILE A 159 18.67 6.22 7.34
CA ILE A 159 17.94 6.25 8.60
C ILE A 159 17.16 4.93 8.74
N GLY A 160 17.35 4.29 9.89
CA GLY A 160 16.67 3.06 10.27
C GLY A 160 16.36 3.01 11.76
N ARG A 161 15.93 1.83 12.23
CA ARG A 161 15.67 1.59 13.65
C ARG A 161 16.92 1.00 14.34
N ALA A 162 17.35 1.58 15.45
CA ALA A 162 18.50 1.11 16.22
C ALA A 162 18.35 -0.32 16.75
N GLU A 163 17.13 -0.67 17.17
CA GLU A 163 16.79 -1.97 17.75
C GLU A 163 16.81 -3.12 16.73
N LYS A 164 16.70 -2.77 15.45
CA LYS A 164 16.59 -3.69 14.33
C LYS A 164 17.53 -3.20 13.24
N ALA A 165 18.78 -3.63 13.32
CA ALA A 165 19.85 -3.18 12.44
C ALA A 165 19.59 -3.39 10.93
N GLU A 166 18.58 -4.19 10.56
CA GLU A 166 18.17 -4.46 9.18
C GLU A 166 16.98 -3.57 8.71
N ASP A 167 16.33 -2.85 9.63
CA ASP A 167 15.21 -1.94 9.35
C ASP A 167 15.74 -0.56 8.93
N TYR A 168 16.54 -0.48 7.86
CA TYR A 168 16.75 0.78 7.15
C TYR A 168 15.64 0.96 6.14
N GLY A 169 14.95 2.08 6.20
CA GLY A 169 13.81 2.34 5.33
C GLY A 169 13.78 3.75 4.79
N THR A 170 14.80 4.56 5.05
CA THR A 170 14.81 5.95 4.61
C THR A 170 16.20 6.41 4.21
N PHE A 171 16.32 6.96 3.01
CA PHE A 171 17.47 7.74 2.56
C PHE A 171 17.07 9.21 2.47
N VAL A 172 17.96 10.09 2.90
CA VAL A 172 17.79 11.54 2.81
C VAL A 172 19.05 12.13 2.19
N TRP A 173 18.90 13.02 1.21
CA TRP A 173 19.98 13.82 0.64
C TRP A 173 19.61 15.30 0.71
N HIS A 174 20.46 16.10 1.34
CA HIS A 174 20.32 17.55 1.41
C HIS A 174 21.13 18.20 0.30
N TYR A 175 20.45 18.87 -0.62
CA TYR A 175 21.05 19.59 -1.73
C TYR A 175 21.58 20.96 -1.30
N PRO A 176 22.58 21.53 -2.00
CA PRO A 176 23.01 22.91 -1.78
C PRO A 176 21.89 23.95 -1.94
N SER A 177 20.83 23.64 -2.69
CA SER A 177 19.65 24.49 -2.84
C SER A 177 18.80 24.62 -1.57
N GLY A 178 19.04 23.78 -0.55
CA GLY A 178 18.24 23.69 0.67
C GLY A 178 17.06 22.71 0.58
N TYR A 179 16.87 22.06 -0.57
CA TYR A 179 15.88 21.00 -0.74
C TYR A 179 16.42 19.66 -0.26
N TYR A 180 15.51 18.73 -0.03
CA TYR A 180 15.79 17.35 0.35
C TYR A 180 15.25 16.39 -0.70
N LEU A 181 16.05 15.40 -1.07
CA LEU A 181 15.56 14.15 -1.65
C LEU A 181 15.32 13.18 -0.51
N VAL A 182 14.09 12.71 -0.35
CA VAL A 182 13.70 11.72 0.64
C VAL A 182 13.19 10.48 -0.08
N ILE A 183 13.86 9.35 0.11
CA ILE A 183 13.40 8.05 -0.38
C ILE A 183 13.00 7.23 0.83
N TRP A 184 11.72 6.91 0.94
CA TRP A 184 11.19 6.04 1.99
C TRP A 184 10.69 4.74 1.38
N VAL A 185 11.00 3.61 2.01
CA VAL A 185 10.51 2.28 1.60
C VAL A 185 9.83 1.59 2.78
N ALA A 186 8.65 1.03 2.53
CA ALA A 186 8.00 0.04 3.37
C ALA A 186 7.65 -1.17 2.53
N TYR A 187 8.22 -2.31 2.88
CA TYR A 187 7.98 -3.56 2.19
C TYR A 187 6.62 -4.21 2.56
N GLY A 188 6.05 -3.86 3.71
CA GLY A 188 4.83 -4.48 4.23
C GLY A 188 5.02 -5.98 4.37
N ASP A 189 4.26 -6.78 3.62
CA ASP A 189 4.38 -8.25 3.62
C ASP A 189 5.50 -8.77 2.69
N ILE A 190 6.07 -7.90 1.85
CA ILE A 190 7.22 -8.24 1.02
C ILE A 190 8.45 -8.44 1.94
N PRO A 191 9.24 -9.51 1.77
CA PRO A 191 10.48 -9.66 2.52
C PRO A 191 11.45 -8.52 2.20
N ALA A 192 11.84 -7.75 3.21
CA ALA A 192 12.87 -6.73 3.06
C ALA A 192 14.23 -7.40 2.76
N PRO A 193 14.97 -6.97 1.73
CA PRO A 193 16.31 -7.47 1.48
C PRO A 193 17.28 -6.96 2.55
N ALA A 194 18.21 -7.81 2.99
CA ALA A 194 19.28 -7.44 3.93
C ALA A 194 20.16 -6.28 3.42
N SER A 195 20.19 -6.07 2.10
CA SER A 195 20.92 -4.98 1.43
C SER A 195 20.09 -3.70 1.23
N THR A 196 18.97 -3.51 1.95
CA THR A 196 18.09 -2.34 1.74
C THR A 196 18.83 -1.00 1.86
N SER A 197 19.76 -0.86 2.80
CA SER A 197 20.56 0.37 2.96
C SER A 197 21.42 0.68 1.72
N GLN A 198 22.07 -0.33 1.15
CA GLN A 198 22.84 -0.19 -0.09
C GLN A 198 21.90 0.07 -1.28
N GLY A 199 20.79 -0.66 -1.37
CA GLY A 199 19.79 -0.47 -2.43
C GLY A 199 19.18 0.93 -2.46
N LEU A 200 18.95 1.54 -1.29
CA LEU A 200 18.51 2.93 -1.21
C LEU A 200 19.56 3.91 -1.75
N GLN A 201 20.85 3.67 -1.47
CA GLN A 201 21.95 4.48 -2.00
C GLN A 201 22.09 4.29 -3.51
N ASP A 202 22.05 3.05 -3.99
CA ASP A 202 22.12 2.72 -5.42
C ASP A 202 20.98 3.41 -6.18
N LEU A 203 19.75 3.35 -5.65
CA LEU A 203 18.61 4.07 -6.21
C LEU A 203 18.85 5.59 -6.17
N ALA A 204 19.31 6.15 -5.05
CA ALA A 204 19.57 7.58 -4.90
C ALA A 204 20.57 8.11 -5.94
N VAL A 205 21.71 7.42 -6.14
CA VAL A 205 22.71 7.80 -7.16
C VAL A 205 22.10 7.90 -8.55
N THR A 206 21.14 7.03 -8.88
CA THR A 206 20.51 7.04 -10.22
C THR A 206 19.55 8.20 -10.45
N ILE A 207 19.09 8.89 -9.40
CA ILE A 207 18.02 9.89 -9.47
C ILE A 207 18.41 11.27 -8.92
N VAL A 208 19.47 11.37 -8.11
CA VAL A 208 19.86 12.60 -7.39
C VAL A 208 20.00 13.82 -8.31
N ASP A 209 20.60 13.66 -9.49
CA ASP A 209 20.76 14.78 -10.44
C ASP A 209 19.57 14.96 -11.38
N LYS A 210 18.70 13.95 -11.51
CA LYS A 210 17.53 13.99 -12.41
C LYS A 210 16.36 14.75 -11.79
N ILE A 211 16.20 14.65 -10.48
CA ILE A 211 15.04 15.19 -9.77
C ILE A 211 14.94 16.72 -9.83
N PRO A 212 16.00 17.50 -9.52
CA PRO A 212 15.90 18.96 -9.50
C PRO A 212 15.34 19.58 -10.79
N PRO A 213 15.80 19.22 -12.01
CA PRO A 213 15.21 19.79 -13.22
C PRO A 213 13.76 19.33 -13.49
N ILE A 214 13.37 18.12 -13.07
CA ILE A 214 11.98 17.65 -13.18
C ILE A 214 11.07 18.42 -12.22
N ALA A 215 11.53 18.63 -10.99
CA ALA A 215 10.83 19.41 -9.97
C ALA A 215 10.79 20.92 -10.29
N ALA A 216 11.61 21.42 -11.21
CA ALA A 216 11.46 22.78 -11.73
C ALA A 216 10.35 22.90 -12.81
N GLY A 217 9.72 21.78 -13.18
CA GLY A 217 8.62 21.73 -14.14
C GLY A 217 7.32 22.35 -13.63
N PRO A 218 6.24 22.31 -14.43
CA PRO A 218 4.94 22.84 -14.04
C PRO A 218 4.29 22.00 -12.92
N ASP A 219 3.30 22.56 -12.25
CA ASP A 219 2.45 21.83 -11.31
C ASP A 219 1.71 20.68 -12.00
N ILE A 220 1.65 19.54 -11.30
CA ILE A 220 1.01 18.33 -11.79
C ILE A 220 0.10 17.80 -10.69
N PRO A 221 -1.23 17.72 -10.93
CA PRO A 221 -2.14 17.11 -9.96
C PRO A 221 -1.79 15.64 -9.79
N TYR A 222 -2.04 15.12 -8.59
CA TYR A 222 -1.72 13.73 -8.29
C TYR A 222 -2.45 12.76 -9.23
N THR A 223 -1.67 12.01 -10.00
CA THR A 223 -2.16 11.08 -11.03
C THR A 223 -1.58 9.70 -10.77
N VAL A 224 -2.33 8.62 -11.03
CA VAL A 224 -1.91 7.23 -10.78
C VAL A 224 -1.94 6.40 -12.07
N TYR A 225 -0.90 5.60 -12.26
CA TYR A 225 -0.68 4.76 -13.45
C TYR A 225 -0.40 3.29 -13.05
N PRO A 226 -0.93 2.30 -13.81
CA PRO A 226 -1.93 2.48 -14.86
C PRO A 226 -3.22 3.05 -14.26
N GLU A 227 -3.93 3.86 -15.03
CA GLU A 227 -5.20 4.44 -14.59
C GLU A 227 -6.16 3.30 -14.20
N ASN A 228 -6.79 3.42 -13.04
CA ASN A 228 -7.75 2.44 -12.60
C ASN A 228 -9.01 2.57 -13.49
N LYS A 229 -9.11 1.76 -14.55
CA LYS A 229 -10.29 1.71 -15.43
C LYS A 229 -11.47 1.03 -14.74
N THR A 230 -11.94 1.62 -13.64
CA THR A 230 -13.14 1.15 -12.94
C THR A 230 -14.01 2.34 -12.54
N THR A 231 -14.43 3.14 -13.53
CA THR A 231 -15.60 4.07 -13.48
C THR A 231 -15.78 4.70 -14.87
N ALA A 232 -16.15 3.90 -15.87
CA ALA A 232 -16.62 4.40 -17.16
C ALA A 232 -17.61 3.42 -17.80
N ALA A 233 -18.63 3.00 -17.03
CA ALA A 233 -19.76 2.24 -17.55
C ALA A 233 -20.95 2.22 -16.57
N VAL A 234 -21.42 3.39 -16.11
CA VAL A 234 -22.82 3.58 -15.72
C VAL A 234 -23.15 5.04 -16.03
N ASP A 235 -23.57 5.29 -17.25
CA ASP A 235 -24.52 6.35 -17.62
C ASP A 235 -24.82 6.18 -19.11
N ASN A 236 -25.85 5.38 -19.38
CA ASN A 236 -26.81 5.51 -20.49
C ASN A 236 -27.99 4.58 -20.24
#